data_AF-A0A804QYD1-F1
#
_entry.id   AF-A0A804QYD1-F1
#
_cell.length_a   1.000
_cell.length_b   1.000
_cell.length_c   1.000
_cell.angle_alpha   90.00
_cell.angle_beta   90.00
_cell.angle_gamma   90.00
#
_symmetry.space_group_name_H-M   'P 1'
#
loop_
_entity.id
_entity.type
_entity.pdbx_description
1 polymer ?
#
loop_
_entity_poly.entity_id
_entity_poly.type
_entity_poly.pdbx_seq_one_letter_code
_entity_poly.pdbx_strand_id
1 'polypeptide(L)'
;MVGAEIAKKLKRSPLAARTVGRQLCIRPNIEFWRNTRDRDLLDEVMGALWWSYQHLDEQVRRCFSYCSIFPRRRWLDPEYLVRLWVAEGFVTSRNTGEELEAVGRGYFDELVSASFLKPVDGDKEPYKIHDLLHDLVSKVAGSDCFRADNGWEGEFPQDVLHLWVKNCKLDLISHKIPVPGLTNKQL
;
A
#
# COMPACT_ATOMS: atom_id res chain seq x y z
N MET A 1 13.34 4.52 29.73
CA MET A 1 14.02 4.25 28.43
C MET A 1 13.02 4.59 27.33
N VAL A 2 13.39 5.44 26.38
CA VAL A 2 12.44 5.99 25.37
C VAL A 2 11.72 4.88 24.59
N GLY A 3 12.42 3.81 24.19
CA GLY A 3 11.78 2.68 23.48
C GLY A 3 10.68 1.97 24.28
N ALA A 4 10.83 1.86 25.60
CA ALA A 4 9.81 1.27 26.47
C ALA A 4 8.57 2.18 26.62
N GLU A 5 8.77 3.50 26.61
CA GLU A 5 7.69 4.48 26.61
C GLU A 5 6.91 4.43 25.28
N ILE A 6 7.60 4.35 24.14
CA ILE A 6 6.98 4.15 22.82
C ILE A 6 6.17 2.84 22.81
N ALA A 7 6.76 1.73 23.24
CA ALA A 7 6.10 0.42 23.23
C ALA A 7 4.78 0.39 24.02
N LYS A 8 4.68 1.16 25.12
CA LYS A 8 3.44 1.30 25.90
C LYS A 8 2.31 1.98 25.10
N LYS A 9 2.63 2.91 24.20
CA LYS A 9 1.65 3.63 23.37
C LYS A 9 1.01 2.71 22.32
N LEU A 10 1.76 1.74 21.79
CA LEU A 10 1.36 0.86 20.67
C LEU A 10 0.28 -0.19 21.01
N LYS A 11 -0.43 -0.05 22.14
CA LYS A 11 -1.59 -0.87 22.56
C LYS A 11 -1.42 -2.38 22.41
N ARG A 12 -0.21 -2.89 22.64
CA ARG A 12 0.16 -4.31 22.51
C ARG A 12 -0.11 -4.88 21.09
N SER A 13 -0.17 -4.04 20.07
CA SER A 13 -0.33 -4.44 18.67
C SER A 13 1.01 -4.87 18.07
N PRO A 14 1.20 -6.14 17.69
CA PRO A 14 2.44 -6.59 17.05
C PRO A 14 2.71 -5.89 15.72
N LEU A 15 1.66 -5.55 14.97
CA LEU A 15 1.79 -4.83 13.70
C LEU A 15 2.28 -3.39 13.91
N ALA A 16 1.70 -2.67 14.89
CA ALA A 16 2.16 -1.33 15.24
C ALA A 16 3.62 -1.36 15.75
N ALA A 17 3.95 -2.35 16.59
CA ALA A 17 5.32 -2.53 17.08
C ALA A 17 6.34 -2.77 15.95
N ARG A 18 6.00 -3.60 14.95
CA ARG A 18 6.89 -3.88 13.82
C ARG A 18 7.06 -2.68 12.89
N THR A 19 5.96 -2.04 12.51
CA THR A 19 5.96 -0.87 11.60
C THR A 19 6.69 0.32 12.22
N VAL A 20 6.36 0.68 13.47
CA VAL A 20 7.03 1.78 14.19
C VAL A 20 8.48 1.41 14.50
N GLY A 21 8.73 0.19 14.97
CA GLY A 21 10.07 -0.30 15.29
C GLY A 21 11.01 -0.26 14.09
N ARG A 22 10.55 -0.59 12.88
CA ARG A 22 11.35 -0.46 11.66
C ARG A 22 11.76 0.98 11.41
N GLN A 23 10.83 1.93 11.50
CA GLN A 23 11.09 3.35 11.26
C GLN A 23 12.10 3.94 12.27
N LEU A 24 12.05 3.47 13.51
CA LEU A 24 13.00 3.82 14.57
C LEU A 24 14.38 3.18 14.36
N CYS A 25 14.42 1.94 13.87
CA CYS A 25 15.67 1.21 13.60
C CYS A 25 16.49 1.88 12.49
N ILE A 26 15.84 2.34 11.41
CA ILE A 26 16.53 3.05 10.32
C ILE A 26 16.93 4.49 10.69
N ARG A 27 16.43 5.02 11.81
CA ARG A 27 16.76 6.36 12.34
C ARG A 27 17.23 6.23 13.79
N PRO A 28 18.47 5.76 14.04
CA PRO A 28 19.01 5.52 15.38
C PRO A 28 19.42 6.84 16.08
N ASN A 29 18.54 7.84 16.04
CA ASN A 29 18.72 9.15 16.65
C ASN A 29 17.77 9.28 17.85
N ILE A 30 18.32 9.59 19.02
CA ILE A 30 17.55 9.65 20.27
C ILE A 30 16.50 10.78 20.30
N GLU A 31 16.77 11.91 19.64
CA GLU A 31 15.81 13.02 19.51
C GLU A 31 14.63 12.62 18.63
N PHE A 32 14.87 11.91 17.53
CA PHE A 32 13.80 11.33 16.72
C PHE A 32 12.91 10.41 17.57
N TRP A 33 13.51 9.54 18.39
CA TRP A 33 12.75 8.65 19.27
C TRP A 33 11.94 9.40 20.33
N ARG A 34 12.50 10.45 20.94
CA ARG A 34 11.78 11.32 21.89
C ARG A 34 10.60 12.02 21.20
N ASN A 35 10.82 12.59 20.02
CA ASN A 35 9.78 13.21 19.22
C ASN A 35 8.68 12.20 18.86
N THR A 36 9.02 10.96 18.49
CA THR A 36 8.05 9.88 18.23
C THR A 36 7.22 9.55 19.47
N ARG A 37 7.85 9.42 20.64
CA ARG A 37 7.17 9.15 21.91
C ARG A 37 6.15 10.24 22.25
N ASP A 38 6.49 11.49 22.00
CA ASP A 38 5.68 12.66 22.34
C ASP A 38 4.53 12.90 21.35
N ARG A 39 4.37 12.08 20.30
CA ARG A 39 3.23 12.12 19.39
C ARG A 39 2.01 11.39 19.97
N ASP A 40 0.88 12.09 20.11
CA ASP A 40 -0.38 11.49 20.61
C ASP A 40 -0.98 10.45 19.67
N LEU A 41 -0.75 10.58 18.36
CA LEU A 41 -1.24 9.61 17.37
C LEU A 41 -0.77 8.17 17.64
N LEU A 42 0.36 7.97 18.33
CA LEU A 42 0.87 6.64 18.67
C LEU A 42 -0.01 5.94 19.72
N ASP A 43 -0.88 6.68 20.42
CA ASP A 43 -1.82 6.16 21.42
C ASP A 43 -3.00 5.42 20.79
N GLU A 44 -3.11 5.40 19.46
CA GLU A 44 -4.04 4.55 18.73
C GLU A 44 -3.30 3.67 17.73
N VAL A 45 -3.78 2.44 17.53
CA VAL A 45 -3.15 1.51 16.57
C VAL A 45 -3.16 2.12 15.17
N MET A 46 -4.28 2.69 14.72
CA MET A 46 -4.38 3.29 13.39
C MET A 46 -3.45 4.52 13.25
N GLY A 47 -3.34 5.35 14.30
CA GLY A 47 -2.42 6.47 14.29
C GLY A 47 -0.95 6.02 14.22
N ALA A 48 -0.55 4.99 14.96
CA ALA A 48 0.79 4.41 14.86
C ALA A 48 1.11 3.86 13.45
N LEU A 49 0.14 3.20 12.79
CA LEU A 49 0.28 2.75 11.41
C LEU A 49 0.39 3.92 10.43
N TRP A 50 -0.45 4.94 10.59
CA TRP A 50 -0.41 6.17 9.80
C TRP A 50 0.94 6.88 9.92
N TRP A 51 1.48 7.01 11.13
CA TRP A 51 2.80 7.59 11.33
C TRP A 51 3.89 6.78 10.68
N SER A 52 3.84 5.45 10.79
CA SER A 52 4.80 4.59 10.10
C SER A 52 4.72 4.75 8.58
N TYR A 53 3.50 4.87 8.04
CA TYR A 53 3.26 5.11 6.61
C TYR A 53 3.85 6.44 6.16
N GLN A 54 3.63 7.52 6.92
CA GLN A 54 4.15 8.86 6.62
C GLN A 54 5.69 8.95 6.62
N HIS A 55 6.39 7.97 7.22
CA HIS A 55 7.85 7.92 7.25
C HIS A 55 8.49 7.04 6.17
N LEU A 56 7.68 6.40 5.32
CA LEU A 56 8.14 5.75 4.08
C LEU A 56 8.51 6.82 3.04
N ASP A 57 9.37 6.46 2.10
CA ASP A 57 9.65 7.31 0.94
C ASP A 57 8.35 7.63 0.16
N GLU A 58 8.30 8.80 -0.46
CA GLU A 58 7.12 9.26 -1.19
C GLU A 58 6.69 8.30 -2.30
N GLN A 59 7.64 7.77 -3.09
CA GLN A 59 7.33 6.83 -4.16
C GLN A 59 6.83 5.49 -3.61
N VAL A 60 7.43 5.03 -2.50
CA VAL A 60 7.00 3.82 -1.79
C VAL A 60 5.58 3.98 -1.23
N ARG A 61 5.24 5.14 -0.66
CA ARG A 61 3.89 5.47 -0.18
C ARG A 61 2.86 5.43 -1.30
N ARG A 62 3.19 5.95 -2.48
CA ARG A 62 2.32 5.96 -3.67
C ARG A 62 2.10 4.55 -4.20
N CYS A 63 3.16 3.75 -4.31
CA CYS A 63 3.09 2.34 -4.68
C CYS A 63 2.18 1.56 -3.71
N PHE A 64 2.30 1.81 -2.40
CA PHE A 64 1.48 1.14 -1.41
C PHE A 64 0.02 1.61 -1.39
N SER A 65 -0.26 2.90 -1.58
CA SER A 65 -1.65 3.41 -1.63
C SER A 65 -2.42 2.83 -2.81
N TYR A 66 -1.75 2.62 -3.95
CA TYR A 66 -2.33 1.95 -5.12
C TYR A 66 -2.84 0.54 -4.79
N CYS A 67 -2.19 -0.18 -3.89
CA CYS A 67 -2.63 -1.52 -3.50
C CYS A 67 -4.02 -1.56 -2.84
N SER A 68 -4.61 -0.42 -2.47
CA SER A 68 -5.99 -0.32 -1.99
C SER A 68 -7.02 -0.85 -2.99
N ILE A 69 -6.74 -0.80 -4.30
CA ILE A 69 -7.62 -1.35 -5.34
C ILE A 69 -7.85 -2.85 -5.16
N PHE A 70 -6.87 -3.58 -4.64
CA PHE A 70 -6.92 -5.03 -4.54
C PHE A 70 -7.80 -5.52 -3.38
N PRO A 71 -8.64 -6.54 -3.58
CA PRO A 71 -9.50 -7.07 -2.53
C PRO A 71 -8.75 -7.44 -1.26
N ARG A 72 -9.42 -7.24 -0.13
CA ARG A 72 -8.88 -7.68 1.17
C ARG A 72 -8.49 -9.15 1.07
N ARG A 73 -7.38 -9.49 1.72
CA ARG A 73 -6.82 -10.85 1.75
C ARG A 73 -6.39 -11.40 0.39
N ARG A 74 -6.36 -10.57 -0.66
CA ARG A 74 -5.78 -10.97 -1.93
C ARG A 74 -4.29 -11.21 -1.79
N TRP A 75 -3.84 -12.25 -2.49
CA TRP A 75 -2.44 -12.58 -2.65
C TRP A 75 -1.83 -11.72 -3.74
N LEU A 76 -0.71 -11.10 -3.42
CA LEU A 76 0.05 -10.20 -4.26
C LEU A 76 1.35 -10.90 -4.66
N ASP A 77 1.46 -11.18 -5.94
CA ASP A 77 2.70 -11.62 -6.59
C ASP A 77 3.62 -10.39 -6.77
N PRO A 78 4.87 -10.43 -6.28
CA PRO A 78 5.74 -9.26 -6.30
C PRO A 78 6.06 -8.77 -7.71
N GLU A 79 6.38 -9.67 -8.64
CA GLU A 79 6.73 -9.34 -10.01
C GLU A 79 5.55 -8.68 -10.73
N TYR A 80 4.34 -9.23 -10.56
CA TYR A 80 3.12 -8.65 -11.11
C TYR A 80 2.84 -7.27 -10.52
N LEU A 81 2.96 -7.10 -9.20
CA LEU A 81 2.70 -5.83 -8.54
C LEU A 81 3.69 -4.74 -8.96
N VAL A 82 4.98 -5.09 -9.04
CA VAL A 82 6.04 -4.18 -9.49
C VAL A 82 5.78 -3.72 -10.93
N ARG A 83 5.40 -4.64 -11.83
CA ARG A 83 5.04 -4.28 -13.22
C ARG A 83 3.86 -3.31 -13.29
N LEU A 84 2.86 -3.45 -12.42
CA LEU A 84 1.76 -2.49 -12.33
C LEU A 84 2.27 -1.11 -11.88
N TRP A 85 3.13 -1.04 -10.87
CA TRP A 85 3.69 0.25 -10.44
C TRP A 85 4.54 0.93 -11.51
N VAL A 86 5.30 0.16 -12.30
CA VAL A 86 6.05 0.68 -13.44
C VAL A 86 5.10 1.18 -14.53
N ALA A 87 4.06 0.42 -14.87
CA ALA A 87 3.08 0.80 -15.89
C ALA A 87 2.29 2.07 -15.51
N GLU A 88 1.97 2.24 -14.22
CA GLU A 88 1.33 3.44 -13.67
C GLU A 88 2.29 4.64 -13.52
N GLY A 89 3.59 4.45 -13.82
CA GLY A 89 4.60 5.50 -13.71
C GLY A 89 4.93 5.91 -12.27
N PHE A 90 4.68 5.05 -11.29
CA PHE A 90 5.02 5.29 -9.88
C PHE A 90 6.49 5.01 -9.57
N VAL A 91 7.16 4.24 -10.43
CA VAL A 91 8.57 3.94 -10.29
C VAL A 91 9.37 4.86 -11.20
N THR A 92 10.29 5.61 -10.61
CA THR A 92 11.19 6.54 -11.31
C THR A 92 12.62 6.32 -10.85
N SER A 93 13.58 6.51 -11.75
CA SER A 93 15.01 6.49 -11.42
C SER A 93 15.68 7.77 -11.89
N ARG A 94 16.67 8.24 -11.12
CA ARG A 94 17.58 9.34 -11.50
C ARG A 94 18.77 8.85 -12.32
N ASN A 95 19.04 7.55 -12.31
CA ASN A 95 20.19 6.96 -12.98
C ASN A 95 19.76 6.48 -14.37
N THR A 96 20.35 7.07 -15.40
CA THR A 96 20.15 6.61 -16.78
C THR A 96 20.62 5.17 -16.94
N GLY A 97 19.71 4.26 -17.29
CA GLY A 97 20.01 2.84 -17.54
C GLY A 97 19.64 1.89 -16.40
N GLU A 98 19.13 2.39 -15.27
CA GLU A 98 18.58 1.53 -14.22
C GLU A 98 17.24 0.92 -14.66
N GLU A 99 17.08 -0.39 -14.50
CA GLU A 99 15.84 -1.11 -14.80
C GLU A 99 14.75 -0.70 -13.80
N LEU A 100 13.62 -0.17 -14.29
CA LEU A 100 12.54 0.32 -13.43
C LEU A 100 11.94 -0.80 -12.57
N GLU A 101 11.86 -2.02 -13.10
CA GLU A 101 11.42 -3.19 -12.34
C GLU A 101 12.37 -3.49 -11.17
N ALA A 102 13.68 -3.31 -11.33
CA ALA A 102 14.63 -3.49 -10.24
C ALA A 102 14.45 -2.42 -9.15
N VAL A 103 14.22 -1.15 -9.53
CA VAL A 103 13.88 -0.07 -8.58
C VAL A 103 12.57 -0.37 -7.85
N GLY A 104 11.55 -0.80 -8.59
CA GLY A 104 10.25 -1.16 -8.04
C GLY A 104 10.33 -2.35 -7.09
N ARG A 105 11.21 -3.33 -7.35
CA ARG A 105 11.50 -4.41 -6.40
C ARG A 105 12.10 -3.89 -5.10
N GLY A 106 12.98 -2.89 -5.16
CA GLY A 106 13.48 -2.19 -3.97
C GLY A 106 12.36 -1.57 -3.13
N TYR A 107 11.37 -0.93 -3.77
CA TYR A 107 10.18 -0.39 -3.08
C TYR A 107 9.33 -1.49 -2.44
N PHE A 108 9.15 -2.61 -3.15
CA PHE A 108 8.46 -3.79 -2.62
C PHE A 108 9.16 -4.33 -1.37
N ASP A 109 10.48 -4.50 -1.43
CA ASP A 109 11.28 -5.02 -0.33
C ASP A 109 11.29 -4.08 0.89
N GLU A 110 11.24 -2.76 0.67
CA GLU A 110 11.04 -1.78 1.75
C GLU A 110 9.69 -2.00 2.47
N LEU A 111 8.61 -2.21 1.71
CA LEU A 111 7.28 -2.47 2.27
C LEU A 111 7.25 -3.79 3.07
N VAL A 112 7.93 -4.83 2.58
CA VAL A 112 8.07 -6.10 3.33
C VAL A 112 8.87 -5.87 4.61
N SER A 113 10.01 -5.18 4.51
CA SER A 113 10.89 -4.87 5.64
C SER A 113 10.19 -4.04 6.73
N ALA A 114 9.32 -3.11 6.31
CA ALA A 114 8.49 -2.30 7.20
C ALA A 114 7.23 -3.02 7.69
N SER A 115 7.01 -4.29 7.34
CA SER A 115 5.82 -5.09 7.68
C SER A 115 4.51 -4.53 7.11
N PHE A 116 4.58 -3.75 6.03
CA PHE A 116 3.44 -3.28 5.27
C PHE A 116 2.88 -4.39 4.37
N LEU A 117 3.77 -5.23 3.86
CA LEU A 117 3.47 -6.48 3.17
C LEU A 117 3.96 -7.66 4.01
N LYS A 118 3.14 -8.71 4.10
CA LYS A 118 3.47 -9.92 4.87
C LYS A 118 3.47 -11.15 3.93
N PRO A 119 4.50 -12.00 3.96
CA PRO A 119 4.47 -13.26 3.23
C PRO A 119 3.32 -14.14 3.76
N VAL A 120 2.68 -14.87 2.86
CA VAL A 120 1.60 -15.80 3.24
C VAL A 120 2.19 -16.97 4.02
N ASP A 121 3.29 -17.54 3.54
CA ASP A 121 3.93 -18.72 4.11
C ASP A 121 5.39 -18.47 4.50
N GLY A 122 5.61 -18.04 5.74
CA GLY A 122 6.88 -18.16 6.46
C GLY A 122 8.14 -17.60 5.79
N ASP A 123 8.00 -16.70 4.80
CA ASP A 123 9.01 -16.00 3.98
C ASP A 123 8.90 -16.26 2.47
N LYS A 124 7.87 -17.00 2.03
CA LYS A 124 7.59 -17.24 0.61
C LYS A 124 6.45 -16.39 0.08
N GLU A 125 6.59 -16.04 -1.20
CA GLU A 125 5.54 -15.51 -2.05
C GLU A 125 4.35 -16.48 -2.11
N PRO A 126 3.11 -15.97 -2.25
CA PRO A 126 2.77 -14.56 -2.44
C PRO A 126 2.68 -13.77 -1.12
N TYR A 127 2.51 -12.45 -1.23
CA TYR A 127 2.36 -11.54 -0.10
C TYR A 127 0.90 -11.11 0.10
N LYS A 128 0.58 -10.55 1.27
CA LYS A 128 -0.72 -9.94 1.55
C LYS A 128 -0.57 -8.68 2.39
N ILE A 129 -1.57 -7.80 2.28
CA ILE A 129 -1.71 -6.62 3.14
C ILE A 129 -2.55 -7.01 4.37
N HIS A 130 -2.11 -6.58 5.56
CA HIS A 130 -2.89 -6.78 6.79
C HIS A 130 -4.17 -5.94 6.74
N ASP A 131 -5.31 -6.46 7.25
CA ASP A 131 -6.62 -5.79 7.16
C ASP A 131 -6.59 -4.31 7.64
N LEU A 132 -5.92 -4.03 8.77
CA LEU A 132 -5.71 -2.65 9.27
C LEU A 132 -4.89 -1.73 8.35
N LEU A 133 -3.88 -2.28 7.65
CA LEU A 133 -3.11 -1.50 6.68
C LEU A 133 -3.92 -1.29 5.39
N HIS A 134 -4.76 -2.26 5.03
CA HIS A 134 -5.73 -2.12 3.95
C HIS A 134 -6.75 -1.01 4.26
N ASP A 135 -7.23 -0.93 5.51
CA ASP A 135 -8.07 0.18 5.98
C ASP A 135 -7.35 1.52 5.86
N LEU A 136 -6.07 1.56 6.23
CA LEU A 136 -5.25 2.76 6.14
C LEU A 136 -5.16 3.24 4.69
N VAL A 137 -4.72 2.40 3.76
CA VAL A 137 -4.56 2.82 2.36
C VAL A 137 -5.88 3.09 1.66
N SER A 138 -6.96 2.43 2.05
CA SER A 138 -8.29 2.74 1.52
C SER A 138 -8.73 4.16 1.94
N LYS A 139 -8.41 4.60 3.16
CA LYS A 139 -8.66 5.99 3.59
C LYS A 139 -7.75 6.98 2.88
N VAL A 140 -6.50 6.61 2.62
CA VAL A 140 -5.53 7.47 1.93
C VAL A 140 -5.88 7.66 0.46
N ALA A 141 -6.27 6.58 -0.23
CA ALA A 141 -6.64 6.63 -1.64
C ALA A 141 -7.96 7.37 -1.89
N GLY A 142 -8.83 7.47 -0.88
CA GLY A 142 -10.09 8.20 -1.01
C GLY A 142 -10.95 7.64 -2.15
N SER A 143 -11.34 8.51 -3.08
CA SER A 143 -12.09 8.18 -4.29
C SER A 143 -11.23 7.85 -5.51
N ASP A 144 -9.91 8.05 -5.44
CA ASP A 144 -8.98 7.79 -6.57
C ASP A 144 -8.95 6.28 -6.93
N CYS A 145 -9.24 5.41 -5.97
CA CYS A 145 -9.21 3.96 -6.13
C CYS A 145 -10.59 3.36 -5.86
N PHE A 146 -11.13 2.62 -6.83
CA PHE A 146 -12.44 1.99 -6.72
C PHE A 146 -12.39 0.49 -6.96
N ARG A 147 -13.25 -0.26 -6.27
CA ARG A 147 -13.44 -1.69 -6.49
C ARG A 147 -14.89 -2.01 -6.82
N ALA A 148 -15.10 -2.63 -7.98
CA ALA A 148 -16.38 -3.19 -8.40
C ALA A 148 -16.30 -4.72 -8.40
N ASP A 149 -17.00 -5.35 -7.47
CA ASP A 149 -17.08 -6.82 -7.34
C ASP A 149 -18.52 -7.29 -7.45
N ASN A 150 -18.72 -8.55 -7.88
CA ASN A 150 -19.96 -9.32 -7.76
C ASN A 150 -21.21 -8.67 -8.38
N GLY A 151 -21.13 -8.29 -9.66
CA GLY A 151 -22.28 -7.73 -10.36
C GLY A 151 -22.66 -6.33 -9.86
N TRP A 152 -21.65 -5.53 -9.51
CA TRP A 152 -21.87 -4.12 -9.18
C TRP A 152 -22.61 -3.40 -10.33
N GLU A 153 -23.71 -2.73 -9.98
CA GLU A 153 -24.62 -2.03 -10.92
C GLU A 153 -24.65 -0.51 -10.68
N GLY A 154 -23.80 0.00 -9.79
CA GLY A 154 -23.78 1.41 -9.38
C GLY A 154 -23.17 2.38 -10.40
N GLU A 155 -22.94 3.61 -9.94
CA GLU A 155 -22.16 4.62 -10.67
C GLU A 155 -20.74 4.68 -10.13
N PHE A 156 -19.77 4.74 -11.04
CA PHE A 156 -18.37 4.91 -10.67
C PHE A 156 -18.21 6.37 -10.22
N PRO A 157 -17.46 6.64 -9.14
CA PRO A 157 -17.08 8.01 -8.81
C PRO A 157 -16.43 8.70 -10.02
N GLN A 158 -16.73 9.98 -10.23
CA GLN A 158 -16.26 10.72 -11.42
C GLN A 158 -14.74 10.93 -11.42
N ASP A 159 -14.13 10.81 -10.26
CA ASP A 159 -12.72 11.03 -9.96
C ASP A 159 -11.94 9.72 -9.76
N VAL A 160 -12.51 8.55 -10.07
CA VAL A 160 -11.75 7.29 -10.02
C VAL A 160 -10.62 7.31 -11.03
N LEU A 161 -9.39 7.11 -10.55
CA LEU A 161 -8.20 6.96 -11.37
C LEU A 161 -7.85 5.49 -11.61
N HIS A 162 -8.04 4.65 -10.61
CA HIS A 162 -7.68 3.22 -10.67
C HIS A 162 -8.86 2.33 -10.28
N LEU A 163 -9.15 1.35 -11.13
CA LEU A 163 -10.31 0.48 -10.97
C LEU A 163 -9.89 -1.00 -10.89
N TRP A 164 -10.35 -1.68 -9.85
CA TRP A 164 -10.34 -3.14 -9.79
C TRP A 164 -11.74 -3.67 -10.10
N VAL A 165 -11.88 -4.49 -11.13
CA VAL A 165 -13.16 -5.12 -11.49
C VAL A 165 -13.06 -6.63 -11.42
N LYS A 166 -14.02 -7.26 -10.72
CA LYS A 166 -14.20 -8.71 -10.74
C LYS A 166 -15.66 -9.06 -10.98
N ASN A 167 -15.92 -9.96 -11.93
CA ASN A 167 -17.25 -10.48 -12.22
C ASN A 167 -18.33 -9.39 -12.45
N CYS A 168 -17.96 -8.25 -13.06
CA CYS A 168 -18.92 -7.26 -13.51
C CYS A 168 -19.15 -7.45 -15.01
N LYS A 169 -20.37 -7.16 -15.49
CA LYS A 169 -20.68 -7.25 -16.91
C LYS A 169 -19.91 -6.15 -17.65
N LEU A 170 -19.21 -6.51 -18.73
CA LEU A 170 -18.32 -5.62 -19.48
C LEU A 170 -19.06 -4.43 -20.12
N ASP A 171 -20.34 -4.60 -20.46
CA ASP A 171 -21.24 -3.57 -20.98
C ASP A 171 -21.44 -2.41 -19.99
N LEU A 172 -21.40 -2.66 -18.68
CA LEU A 172 -21.47 -1.61 -17.66
C LEU A 172 -20.21 -0.74 -17.59
N ILE A 173 -19.07 -1.25 -18.07
CA ILE A 173 -17.76 -0.59 -18.00
C ILE A 173 -17.52 0.24 -19.27
N SER A 174 -17.83 -0.32 -20.45
CA SER A 174 -17.56 0.32 -21.75
C SER A 174 -18.41 1.58 -21.98
N HIS A 175 -19.61 1.65 -21.43
CA HIS A 175 -20.46 2.84 -21.53
C HIS A 175 -20.09 3.96 -20.55
N LYS A 176 -19.33 3.66 -19.49
CA LYS A 176 -19.09 4.60 -18.38
C LYS A 176 -17.64 5.08 -18.28
N ILE A 177 -16.69 4.37 -18.87
CA ILE A 177 -15.27 4.78 -18.93
C ILE A 177 -14.91 4.92 -20.41
N PRO A 178 -14.67 6.15 -20.93
CA PRO A 178 -14.17 6.31 -22.27
C PRO A 178 -12.71 5.85 -22.31
N VAL A 179 -12.50 4.55 -22.49
CA VAL A 179 -11.18 3.96 -22.71
C VAL A 179 -10.92 3.96 -24.22
N PRO A 180 -9.97 4.74 -24.75
CA PRO A 180 -9.60 4.66 -26.15
C PRO A 180 -8.96 3.29 -26.40
N GLY A 181 -9.64 2.40 -27.13
CA GLY A 181 -9.04 1.15 -27.63
C GLY A 181 -9.60 -0.18 -27.10
N LEU A 182 -10.64 -0.19 -26.26
CA LEU A 182 -11.32 -1.44 -25.86
C LEU A 182 -12.47 -1.78 -26.83
N THR A 183 -12.12 -2.08 -28.08
CA THR A 183 -12.96 -2.85 -29.00
C THR A 183 -12.26 -4.15 -29.32
N ASN A 184 -12.84 -5.26 -28.86
CA ASN A 184 -12.54 -6.64 -29.29
C ASN A 184 -11.12 -7.15 -29.10
N LYS A 185 -10.81 -7.69 -27.91
CA LYS A 185 -10.05 -8.95 -27.80
C LYS A 185 -10.63 -9.83 -26.70
N GLN A 186 -11.16 -10.97 -27.12
CA GLN A 186 -11.50 -12.12 -26.28
C GLN A 186 -10.19 -12.72 -25.74
N LEU A 187 -10.07 -12.87 -24.41
CA LEU A 187 -9.47 -13.98 -23.65
C LEU A 187 -9.47 -13.63 -22.15
#